data_AF-A0A960TU19-F1
#
_entry.id   AF-A0A960TU19-F1
#
_cell.length_a   1.000
_cell.length_b   1.000
_cell.length_c   1.000
_cell.angle_alpha   90.00
_cell.angle_beta   90.00
_cell.angle_gamma   90.00
#
_symmetry.space_group_name_H-M   'P 1'
#
loop_
_entity.id
_entity.type
_entity.pdbx_description
1 polymer ?
#
loop_
_entity_poly.entity_id
_entity_poly.type
_entity_poly.pdbx_seq_one_letter_code
_entity_poly.pdbx_strand_id
1 'polypeptide(L)'
;VAARRAADGARLLDLEANLTRLLREAGGLPDRRLFYEHVHFTFAGNHAVARLLLEDVAAHLPPDLRARRTDAPPPDAAACAEALALTDFHLYKMLAEMHRLVGAAPFTAQYDHAAQMAALDADLQALRDRADPQGPVRMVAVFRRALAARPDDLLLRFNYARLLGEMGRTEASREQMDALYDLLPDGWRASDAARAQARGQ
;
A
#
# COMPACT_ATOMS: atom_id res chain seq x y z
N VAL A 1 -17.00 -20.19 -9.64
CA VAL A 1 -17.42 -20.11 -8.20
C VAL A 1 -18.34 -18.93 -7.96
N ALA A 2 -17.91 -17.68 -8.20
CA ALA A 2 -18.73 -16.48 -8.00
C ALA A 2 -20.10 -16.52 -8.70
N ALA A 3 -20.17 -16.94 -9.97
CA ALA A 3 -21.44 -17.04 -10.71
C ALA A 3 -22.48 -17.97 -10.03
N ARG A 4 -22.03 -19.02 -9.34
CA ARG A 4 -22.92 -19.95 -8.61
C ARG A 4 -23.39 -19.40 -7.26
N ARG A 5 -22.79 -18.30 -6.81
CA ARG A 5 -23.02 -17.63 -5.53
C ARG A 5 -23.56 -16.21 -5.73
N ALA A 6 -23.95 -15.86 -6.97
CA ALA A 6 -24.46 -14.52 -7.29
C ALA A 6 -25.72 -14.19 -6.49
N ALA A 7 -26.59 -15.18 -6.26
CA ALA A 7 -27.77 -15.04 -5.39
C ALA A 7 -27.41 -14.80 -3.91
N ASP A 8 -26.22 -15.22 -3.48
CA ASP A 8 -25.67 -14.96 -2.13
C ASP A 8 -24.90 -13.62 -2.07
N GLY A 9 -24.98 -12.78 -3.11
CA GLY A 9 -24.29 -11.49 -3.20
C GLY A 9 -22.82 -11.57 -3.61
N ALA A 10 -22.33 -12.74 -4.04
CA ALA A 10 -20.95 -12.88 -4.50
C ALA A 10 -20.79 -12.39 -5.94
N ARG A 11 -19.82 -11.50 -6.18
CA ARG A 11 -19.50 -10.96 -7.50
C ARG A 11 -18.04 -11.22 -7.88
N LEU A 12 -17.78 -11.47 -9.16
CA LEU A 12 -16.43 -11.54 -9.71
C LEU A 12 -16.09 -10.18 -10.32
N LEU A 13 -15.07 -9.54 -9.78
CA LEU A 13 -14.39 -8.43 -10.44
C LEU A 13 -13.18 -8.99 -11.18
N ASP A 14 -13.26 -9.02 -12.51
CA ASP A 14 -12.15 -9.44 -13.36
C ASP A 14 -11.14 -8.29 -13.49
N LEU A 15 -10.08 -8.34 -12.67
CA LEU A 15 -9.04 -7.30 -12.67
C LEU A 15 -8.25 -7.27 -13.98
N GLU A 16 -7.99 -8.42 -14.60
CA GLU A 16 -7.23 -8.50 -15.85
C GLU A 16 -7.99 -7.81 -16.98
N ALA A 17 -9.28 -8.14 -17.15
CA ALA A 17 -10.12 -7.54 -18.17
C ALA A 17 -10.28 -6.03 -17.95
N ASN A 18 -10.50 -5.60 -16.70
CA ASN A 18 -10.69 -4.19 -16.39
C ASN A 18 -9.41 -3.36 -16.53
N LEU A 19 -8.27 -3.85 -16.04
CA LEU A 19 -7.00 -3.15 -16.20
C LEU A 19 -6.58 -3.09 -17.67
N THR A 20 -6.75 -4.19 -18.42
CA THR A 20 -6.47 -4.21 -19.86
C THR A 20 -7.32 -3.19 -20.62
N ARG A 21 -8.61 -3.08 -20.28
CA ARG A 21 -9.49 -2.06 -20.87
C ARG A 21 -9.00 -0.65 -20.56
N LEU A 22 -8.71 -0.35 -19.29
CA LEU A 22 -8.22 0.97 -18.87
C LEU A 22 -6.92 1.36 -19.61
N LEU A 23 -6.01 0.41 -19.77
CA LEU A 23 -4.74 0.64 -20.46
C LEU A 23 -4.93 0.86 -21.95
N ARG A 24 -5.81 0.09 -22.60
CA ARG A 24 -6.15 0.27 -24.03
C ARG A 24 -6.80 1.64 -24.28
N GLU A 25 -7.70 2.07 -23.41
CA GLU A 25 -8.31 3.41 -23.47
C GLU A 25 -7.26 4.52 -23.33
N ALA A 26 -6.21 4.29 -22.54
CA ALA A 26 -5.06 5.17 -22.40
C ALA A 26 -3.98 4.99 -23.50
N GLY A 27 -4.25 4.16 -24.53
CA GLY A 27 -3.33 3.92 -25.65
C GLY A 27 -2.12 3.05 -25.33
N GLY A 28 -2.16 2.24 -24.27
CA GLY A 28 -1.04 1.44 -23.79
C GLY A 28 -1.36 -0.05 -23.57
N LEU A 29 -0.30 -0.83 -23.37
CA LEU A 29 -0.36 -2.17 -22.79
C LEU A 29 -0.04 -2.08 -21.29
N PRO A 30 -0.36 -3.12 -20.47
CA PRO A 30 0.14 -3.19 -19.11
C PRO A 30 1.66 -3.09 -19.13
N ASP A 31 2.17 -2.05 -18.49
CA ASP A 31 3.59 -1.75 -18.46
C ASP A 31 4.03 -1.47 -17.02
N ARG A 32 5.29 -1.05 -16.88
CA ARG A 32 5.93 -0.72 -15.61
C ARG A 32 5.22 0.38 -14.81
N ARG A 33 4.23 1.06 -15.37
CA ARG A 33 3.40 2.02 -14.62
C ARG A 33 2.50 1.32 -13.62
N LEU A 34 1.96 0.14 -13.94
CA LEU A 34 1.06 -0.58 -13.03
C LEU A 34 1.79 -1.62 -12.18
N PHE A 35 2.88 -2.18 -12.69
CA PHE A 35 3.57 -3.32 -12.08
C PHE A 35 5.06 -3.04 -11.91
N TYR A 36 5.63 -3.42 -10.77
CA TYR A 36 7.08 -3.50 -10.63
C TYR A 36 7.63 -4.71 -11.40
N GLU A 37 6.91 -5.82 -11.28
CA GLU A 37 7.11 -7.09 -11.98
C GLU A 37 5.76 -7.81 -12.08
N HIS A 38 5.70 -9.03 -12.60
CA HIS A 38 4.45 -9.72 -12.95
C HIS A 38 3.40 -9.93 -11.83
N VAL A 39 3.71 -9.69 -10.55
CA VAL A 39 2.79 -9.89 -9.42
C VAL A 39 2.49 -8.59 -8.65
N HIS A 40 3.52 -7.80 -8.34
CA HIS A 40 3.45 -6.68 -7.40
C HIS A 40 3.12 -5.39 -8.15
N PHE A 41 2.00 -4.80 -7.79
CA PHE A 41 1.59 -3.50 -8.29
C PHE A 41 2.49 -2.38 -7.76
N THR A 42 2.73 -1.39 -8.61
CA THR A 42 3.18 -0.06 -8.16
C THR A 42 2.08 0.62 -7.35
N PHE A 43 2.36 1.78 -6.76
CA PHE A 43 1.30 2.59 -6.15
C PHE A 43 0.20 2.97 -7.16
N ALA A 44 0.57 3.31 -8.40
CA ALA A 44 -0.41 3.61 -9.44
C ALA A 44 -1.25 2.38 -9.80
N GLY A 45 -0.64 1.20 -9.86
CA GLY A 45 -1.35 -0.08 -10.03
C GLY A 45 -2.33 -0.35 -8.89
N ASN A 46 -1.89 -0.23 -7.64
CA ASN A 46 -2.74 -0.41 -6.46
C ASN A 46 -3.89 0.60 -6.44
N HIS A 47 -3.64 1.86 -6.79
CA HIS A 47 -4.70 2.86 -6.90
C HIS A 47 -5.72 2.52 -8.00
N ALA A 48 -5.27 2.05 -9.18
CA ALA A 48 -6.17 1.62 -10.25
C ALA A 48 -7.06 0.45 -9.82
N VAL A 49 -6.47 -0.56 -9.16
CA VAL A 49 -7.22 -1.69 -8.58
C VAL A 49 -8.20 -1.22 -7.51
N ALA A 50 -7.78 -0.34 -6.60
CA ALA A 50 -8.66 0.21 -5.55
C ALA A 50 -9.84 0.99 -6.14
N ARG A 51 -9.63 1.76 -7.21
CA ARG A 51 -10.71 2.48 -7.92
C ARG A 51 -11.73 1.51 -8.53
N LEU A 52 -11.26 0.43 -9.15
CA LEU A 52 -12.15 -0.63 -9.69
C LEU A 52 -12.94 -1.33 -8.57
N LEU A 53 -12.28 -1.65 -7.45
CA LEU A 53 -12.93 -2.28 -6.31
C LEU A 53 -13.94 -1.37 -5.63
N LEU A 54 -13.68 -0.07 -5.55
CA LEU A 54 -14.51 0.88 -4.80
C LEU A 54 -15.96 0.89 -5.29
N GLU A 55 -16.17 0.92 -6.61
CA GLU A 55 -17.51 0.98 -7.20
C GLU A 55 -18.31 -0.29 -6.87
N ASP A 56 -17.66 -1.44 -7.02
CA ASP A 56 -18.24 -2.74 -6.73
C ASP A 56 -18.53 -2.90 -5.23
N VAL A 57 -17.56 -2.59 -4.36
CA VAL A 57 -17.74 -2.67 -2.91
C VAL A 57 -18.86 -1.74 -2.46
N ALA A 58 -18.87 -0.49 -2.92
CA ALA A 58 -19.88 0.50 -2.54
C ALA A 58 -21.31 0.05 -2.91
N ALA A 59 -21.48 -0.61 -4.05
CA ALA A 59 -22.78 -1.13 -4.47
C ALA A 59 -23.34 -2.22 -3.54
N HIS A 60 -22.45 -2.99 -2.91
CA HIS A 60 -22.78 -4.14 -2.06
C HIS A 60 -22.76 -3.80 -0.55
N LEU A 61 -22.46 -2.56 -0.18
CA LEU A 61 -22.55 -2.14 1.22
C LEU A 61 -24.01 -2.19 1.73
N PRO A 62 -24.21 -2.46 3.03
CA PRO A 62 -25.51 -2.34 3.69
C PRO A 62 -26.24 -1.01 3.39
N PRO A 63 -27.59 -1.00 3.31
CA PRO A 63 -28.35 0.19 2.96
C PRO A 63 -28.06 1.43 3.82
N ASP A 64 -27.83 1.24 5.11
CA ASP A 64 -27.48 2.29 6.08
C ASP A 64 -26.12 2.92 5.76
N LEU A 65 -25.13 2.12 5.34
CA LEU A 65 -23.83 2.63 4.89
C LEU A 65 -23.93 3.30 3.52
N ARG A 66 -24.73 2.77 2.59
CA ARG A 66 -24.97 3.40 1.28
C ARG A 66 -25.68 4.75 1.41
N ALA A 67 -26.58 4.89 2.40
CA ALA A 67 -27.26 6.16 2.69
C ALA A 67 -26.31 7.25 3.22
N ARG A 68 -25.12 6.88 3.71
CA ARG A 68 -24.05 7.80 4.13
C ARG A 68 -23.16 8.25 2.97
N ARG A 69 -23.42 7.80 1.74
CA ARG A 69 -22.67 8.23 0.56
C ARG A 69 -22.77 9.75 0.39
N THR A 70 -21.64 10.39 0.18
CA THR A 70 -21.54 11.80 -0.20
C THR A 70 -21.41 11.95 -1.72
N ASP A 71 -21.74 13.12 -2.24
CA ASP A 71 -21.50 13.47 -3.66
C ASP A 71 -20.04 13.79 -3.98
N ALA A 72 -19.16 13.77 -2.97
CA ALA A 72 -17.73 13.95 -3.17
C ALA A 72 -17.17 12.86 -4.10
N PRO A 73 -16.31 13.23 -5.06
CA PRO A 73 -15.67 12.24 -5.92
C PRO A 73 -14.75 11.35 -5.08
N PRO A 74 -14.55 10.08 -5.51
CA PRO A 74 -13.50 9.24 -4.94
C PRO A 74 -12.14 9.95 -4.94
N PRO A 75 -11.31 9.77 -3.90
CA PRO A 75 -9.99 10.39 -3.83
C PRO A 75 -9.14 9.95 -5.02
N ASP A 76 -8.39 10.90 -5.59
CA ASP A 76 -7.39 10.59 -6.59
C ASP A 76 -6.14 9.97 -5.96
N ALA A 77 -5.14 9.65 -6.79
CA ALA A 77 -3.91 9.01 -6.34
C ALA A 77 -3.12 9.88 -5.35
N ALA A 78 -3.14 11.21 -5.52
CA ALA A 78 -2.42 12.13 -4.64
C ALA A 78 -3.10 12.24 -3.27
N ALA A 79 -4.43 12.35 -3.25
CA ALA A 79 -5.23 12.33 -2.03
C ALA A 79 -5.09 10.98 -1.29
N CYS A 80 -5.08 9.86 -2.02
CA CYS A 80 -4.80 8.55 -1.44
C CYS A 80 -3.39 8.48 -0.84
N ALA A 81 -2.37 9.01 -1.53
CA ALA A 81 -1.01 9.03 -1.01
C ALA A 81 -0.90 9.85 0.28
N GLU A 82 -1.54 11.03 0.34
CA GLU A 82 -1.58 11.85 1.55
C GLU A 82 -2.29 11.11 2.70
N ALA A 83 -3.45 10.51 2.42
CA ALA A 83 -4.17 9.72 3.40
C ALA A 83 -3.35 8.52 3.89
N LEU A 84 -2.58 7.87 3.03
CA LEU A 84 -1.74 6.74 3.43
C LEU A 84 -0.43 7.16 4.09
N ALA A 85 -0.17 8.47 4.23
CA ALA A 85 1.13 9.01 4.60
C ALA A 85 2.27 8.43 3.73
N LEU A 86 1.97 8.16 2.46
CA LEU A 86 2.91 7.62 1.49
C LEU A 86 3.91 8.72 1.13
N THR A 87 5.19 8.40 1.30
CA THR A 87 6.31 9.32 1.03
C THR A 87 7.35 8.62 0.19
N ASP A 88 8.31 9.40 -0.33
CA ASP A 88 9.42 8.89 -1.12
C ASP A 88 10.26 7.83 -0.40
N PHE A 89 10.34 7.89 0.92
CA PHE A 89 10.98 6.85 1.70
C PHE A 89 10.26 5.50 1.56
N HIS A 90 8.93 5.49 1.61
CA HIS A 90 8.15 4.27 1.41
C HIS A 90 8.31 3.75 -0.02
N LEU A 91 8.27 4.65 -1.01
CA LEU A 91 8.53 4.30 -2.41
C LEU A 91 9.93 3.68 -2.58
N TYR A 92 10.94 4.26 -1.93
CA TYR A 92 12.31 3.75 -1.93
C TYR A 92 12.39 2.36 -1.32
N LYS A 93 11.73 2.13 -0.18
CA LYS A 93 11.72 0.82 0.48
C LYS A 93 11.04 -0.24 -0.37
N MET A 94 9.90 0.07 -0.99
CA MET A 94 9.23 -0.85 -1.91
C MET A 94 10.11 -1.17 -3.10
N LEU A 95 10.71 -0.16 -3.75
CA LEU A 95 11.63 -0.36 -4.88
C LEU A 95 12.89 -1.12 -4.49
N ALA A 96 13.47 -0.86 -3.32
CA ALA A 96 14.65 -1.57 -2.84
C ALA A 96 14.35 -3.06 -2.59
N GLU A 97 13.15 -3.38 -2.10
CA GLU A 97 12.71 -4.77 -1.94
C GLU A 97 12.47 -5.44 -3.29
N MET A 98 11.86 -4.73 -4.25
CA MET A 98 11.70 -5.25 -5.63
C MET A 98 13.05 -5.48 -6.30
N HIS A 99 14.00 -4.57 -6.15
CA HIS A 99 15.37 -4.75 -6.63
C HIS A 99 16.02 -5.98 -5.98
N ARG A 100 15.88 -6.17 -4.66
CA ARG A 100 16.40 -7.36 -3.96
C ARG A 100 15.78 -8.66 -4.49
N LEU A 101 14.47 -8.66 -4.73
CA LEU A 101 13.71 -9.82 -5.18
C LEU A 101 14.04 -10.18 -6.64
N VAL A 102 14.03 -9.19 -7.54
CA VAL A 102 14.33 -9.36 -8.97
C VAL A 102 15.81 -9.70 -9.19
N GLY A 103 16.72 -9.20 -8.36
CA GLY A 103 18.14 -9.53 -8.43
C GLY A 103 18.50 -10.95 -7.96
N ALA A 104 17.51 -11.75 -7.53
CA ALA A 104 17.70 -13.12 -7.05
C ALA A 104 16.97 -14.14 -7.93
N ALA A 105 17.39 -15.40 -7.88
CA ALA A 105 16.66 -16.48 -8.53
C ALA A 105 15.22 -16.58 -7.99
N PRO A 106 14.20 -16.87 -8.83
CA PRO A 106 14.30 -17.31 -10.23
C PRO A 106 14.33 -16.18 -11.27
N PHE A 107 14.31 -14.91 -10.88
CA PHE A 107 14.18 -13.77 -11.81
C PHE A 107 15.42 -13.56 -12.68
N THR A 108 16.59 -13.96 -12.20
CA THR A 108 17.86 -13.87 -12.95
C THR A 108 17.86 -14.64 -14.27
N ALA A 109 16.94 -15.58 -14.48
CA ALA A 109 16.80 -16.35 -15.70
C ALA A 109 15.77 -15.77 -16.70
N GLN A 110 15.12 -14.65 -16.38
CA GLN A 110 14.16 -14.00 -17.28
C GLN A 110 14.89 -13.30 -18.44
N TYR A 111 14.28 -13.34 -19.63
CA TYR A 111 14.90 -12.81 -20.85
C TYR A 111 15.20 -11.31 -20.79
N ASP A 112 14.42 -10.56 -20.01
CA ASP A 112 14.49 -9.11 -19.83
C ASP A 112 15.08 -8.70 -18.47
N HIS A 113 15.63 -9.63 -17.69
CA HIS A 113 16.17 -9.38 -16.34
C HIS A 113 17.14 -8.18 -16.30
N ALA A 114 18.06 -8.08 -17.26
CA ALA A 114 19.02 -6.96 -17.32
C ALA A 114 18.32 -5.60 -17.49
N ALA A 115 17.27 -5.54 -18.31
CA ALA A 115 16.49 -4.32 -18.52
C ALA A 115 15.64 -3.99 -17.27
N GLN A 116 15.07 -4.99 -16.61
CA GLN A 116 14.32 -4.81 -15.36
C GLN A 116 15.22 -4.25 -14.26
N MET A 117 16.42 -4.81 -14.08
CA MET A 117 17.39 -4.33 -13.08
C MET A 117 17.84 -2.90 -13.37
N ALA A 118 18.21 -2.58 -14.62
CA ALA A 118 18.62 -1.23 -15.00
C ALA A 118 17.52 -0.18 -14.74
N ALA A 119 16.26 -0.54 -14.97
CA ALA A 119 15.14 0.34 -14.70
C ALA A 119 14.89 0.53 -13.19
N LEU A 120 15.00 -0.53 -12.38
CA LEU A 120 14.91 -0.44 -10.92
C LEU A 120 16.06 0.40 -10.34
N ASP A 121 17.27 0.28 -10.88
CA ASP A 121 18.42 1.10 -10.49
C ASP A 121 18.18 2.58 -10.78
N ALA A 122 17.65 2.90 -11.98
CA ALA A 122 17.30 4.27 -12.35
C ALA A 122 16.20 4.85 -11.43
N ASP A 123 15.16 4.07 -11.14
CA ASP A 123 14.07 4.48 -10.24
C ASP A 123 14.60 4.73 -8.81
N LEU A 124 15.47 3.87 -8.30
CA LEU A 124 16.13 4.03 -7.01
C LEU A 124 17.04 5.26 -6.97
N GLN A 125 17.79 5.52 -8.05
CA GLN A 125 18.65 6.69 -8.14
C GLN A 125 17.84 7.98 -8.16
N ALA A 126 16.76 8.04 -8.95
CA ALA A 126 15.86 9.20 -8.99
C ALA A 126 15.24 9.50 -7.62
N LEU A 127 14.92 8.46 -6.83
CA LEU A 127 14.46 8.63 -5.45
C LEU A 127 15.55 9.16 -4.52
N ARG A 128 16.80 8.71 -4.68
CA ARG A 128 17.94 9.22 -3.91
C ARG A 128 18.26 10.66 -4.25
N ASP A 129 18.20 11.03 -5.52
CA ASP A 129 18.51 12.39 -5.98
C ASP A 129 17.51 13.43 -5.45
N ARG A 130 16.25 13.02 -5.26
CA ARG A 130 15.22 13.87 -4.62
C ARG A 130 15.13 13.69 -3.11
N ALA A 131 15.96 12.83 -2.51
CA ALA A 131 15.92 12.57 -1.09
C ALA A 131 16.34 13.83 -0.34
N ASP A 132 15.44 14.31 0.51
CA ASP A 132 15.73 15.45 1.36
C ASP A 132 16.37 14.98 2.68
N PRO A 133 17.50 15.58 3.12
CA PRO A 133 18.08 15.31 4.43
C PRO A 133 17.12 15.47 5.62
N GLN A 134 16.12 16.36 5.50
CA GLN A 134 15.05 16.59 6.47
C GLN A 134 13.82 15.69 6.23
N GLY A 135 13.86 14.83 5.20
CA GLY A 135 12.81 13.87 4.85
C GLY A 135 12.33 13.05 6.04
N PRO A 136 13.22 12.41 6.83
CA PRO A 136 12.83 11.66 8.02
C PRO A 136 12.02 12.49 9.04
N VAL A 137 12.47 13.72 9.35
CA VAL A 137 11.77 14.62 10.29
C VAL A 137 10.39 15.00 9.75
N ARG A 138 10.28 15.34 8.47
CA ARG A 138 8.99 15.67 7.85
C ARG A 138 8.06 14.47 7.78
N MET A 139 8.57 13.27 7.55
CA MET A 139 7.75 12.06 7.58
C MET A 139 7.14 11.82 8.97
N VAL A 140 7.91 12.03 10.03
CA VAL A 140 7.36 11.97 11.40
C VAL A 140 6.22 12.98 11.56
N ALA A 141 6.37 14.20 11.04
CA ALA A 141 5.31 15.20 11.08
C ALA A 141 4.07 14.79 10.26
N VAL A 142 4.26 14.19 9.08
CA VAL A 142 3.17 13.66 8.25
C VAL A 142 2.38 12.59 8.99
N PHE A 143 3.06 11.59 9.57
CA PHE A 143 2.39 10.54 10.34
C PHE A 143 1.66 11.09 11.57
N ARG A 144 2.27 12.03 12.30
CA ARG A 144 1.61 12.67 13.45
C ARG A 144 0.35 13.41 13.03
N ARG A 145 0.36 14.13 11.92
CA ARG A 145 -0.82 14.82 11.38
C ARG A 145 -1.89 13.82 10.93
N ALA A 146 -1.49 12.76 10.23
CA ALA A 146 -2.42 11.74 9.75
C ALA A 146 -3.10 10.99 10.90
N LEU A 147 -2.34 10.61 11.94
CA LEU A 147 -2.87 9.96 13.15
C LEU A 147 -3.70 10.91 14.03
N ALA A 148 -3.39 12.20 14.06
CA ALA A 148 -4.24 13.17 14.74
C ALA A 148 -5.63 13.27 14.09
N ALA A 149 -5.70 13.15 12.76
CA ALA A 149 -6.96 13.13 12.02
C ALA A 149 -7.70 11.78 12.10
N ARG A 150 -6.95 10.68 12.19
CA ARG A 150 -7.49 9.30 12.25
C ARG A 150 -6.76 8.47 13.31
N PRO A 151 -7.07 8.67 14.59
CA PRO A 151 -6.34 8.04 15.70
C PRO A 151 -6.47 6.52 15.73
N ASP A 152 -7.56 5.98 15.18
CA ASP A 152 -7.88 4.55 15.19
C ASP A 152 -7.41 3.82 13.92
N ASP A 153 -6.70 4.49 13.02
CA ASP A 153 -6.16 3.87 11.81
C ASP A 153 -4.96 2.97 12.15
N LEU A 154 -5.24 1.66 12.21
CA LEU A 154 -4.27 0.62 12.52
C LEU A 154 -3.08 0.62 11.55
N LEU A 155 -3.32 0.85 10.25
CA LEU A 155 -2.27 0.77 9.24
C LEU A 155 -1.34 1.99 9.33
N LEU A 156 -1.88 3.19 9.52
CA LEU A 156 -1.08 4.38 9.77
C LEU A 156 -0.23 4.23 11.03
N ARG A 157 -0.81 3.67 12.10
CA ARG A 157 -0.10 3.47 13.36
C ARG A 157 1.02 2.46 13.22
N PHE A 158 0.77 1.35 12.51
CA PHE A 158 1.79 0.34 12.20
C PHE A 158 2.94 0.93 11.38
N ASN A 159 2.62 1.66 10.31
CA ASN A 159 3.64 2.27 9.44
C ASN A 159 4.45 3.34 10.19
N TYR A 160 3.80 4.12 11.07
CA TYR A 160 4.49 5.09 11.92
C TYR A 160 5.44 4.41 12.91
N ALA A 161 4.99 3.33 13.55
CA ALA A 161 5.83 2.55 14.45
C ALA A 161 7.07 2.00 13.73
N ARG A 162 6.91 1.44 12.53
CA ARG A 162 8.03 0.94 11.71
C ARG A 162 9.00 2.05 11.35
N LEU A 163 8.51 3.22 10.91
CA LEU A 163 9.35 4.37 10.61
C LEU A 163 10.21 4.77 11.82
N LEU A 164 9.59 4.88 13.00
CA LEU A 164 10.31 5.23 14.23
C LEU A 164 11.39 4.21 14.58
N GLY A 165 11.11 2.92 14.38
CA GLY A 165 12.09 1.84 14.59
C GLY A 165 13.29 1.95 13.63
N GLU A 166 13.02 2.22 12.35
CA GLU A 166 14.07 2.42 11.34
C GLU A 166 14.92 3.68 11.60
N MET A 167 14.38 4.67 12.31
CA MET A 167 15.13 5.84 12.80
C MET A 167 15.91 5.58 14.11
N GLY A 168 15.88 4.35 14.63
CA GLY A 168 16.47 4.00 15.93
C GLY A 168 15.70 4.54 17.14
N ARG A 169 14.48 5.07 16.94
CA ARG A 169 13.60 5.57 18.01
C ARG A 169 12.78 4.43 18.59
N THR A 170 13.46 3.42 19.11
CA THR A 170 12.88 2.14 19.55
C THR A 170 11.77 2.29 20.58
N GLU A 171 11.94 3.18 21.57
CA GLU A 171 10.93 3.41 22.59
C GLU A 171 9.65 4.01 22.00
N ALA A 172 9.77 5.06 21.20
CA ALA A 172 8.63 5.68 20.52
C ALA A 172 7.96 4.72 19.53
N SER A 173 8.72 3.86 18.86
CA SER A 173 8.19 2.79 18.00
C SER A 173 7.32 1.82 18.80
N ARG A 174 7.81 1.36 19.96
CA ARG A 174 7.10 0.46 20.86
C ARG A 174 5.80 1.08 21.38
N GLU A 175 5.81 2.35 21.76
CA GLU A 175 4.59 3.07 22.18
C GLU A 175 3.50 3.03 21.09
N GLN A 176 3.88 3.24 19.83
CA GLN A 176 2.92 3.15 18.72
C GLN A 176 2.42 1.73 18.50
N MET A 177 3.27 0.71 18.66
CA MET A 177 2.84 -0.69 18.58
C MET A 177 1.90 -1.07 19.73
N ASP A 178 2.21 -0.70 20.97
CA ASP A 178 1.34 -0.97 22.12
C ASP A 178 -0.03 -0.30 21.92
N ALA A 179 -0.06 0.96 21.48
CA ALA A 179 -1.30 1.66 21.15
C ALA A 179 -2.06 1.01 19.98
N LEU A 180 -1.38 0.42 19.00
CA LEU A 180 -2.01 -0.38 17.94
C LEU A 180 -2.66 -1.63 18.51
N TYR A 181 -1.96 -2.36 19.38
CA TYR A 181 -2.54 -3.52 20.08
C TYR A 181 -3.78 -3.12 20.87
N ASP A 182 -3.76 -1.93 21.46
CA ASP A 182 -4.89 -1.38 22.21
C ASP A 182 -6.10 -0.99 21.38
N LEU A 183 -6.00 -1.03 20.04
CA LEU A 183 -7.11 -0.83 19.12
C LEU A 183 -7.61 -2.14 18.49
N LEU A 184 -6.85 -3.23 18.57
CA LEU A 184 -7.24 -4.49 17.95
C LEU A 184 -8.45 -5.11 18.67
N PRO A 185 -9.34 -5.83 17.95
CA PRO A 185 -10.39 -6.64 18.57
C PRO A 185 -9.80 -7.72 19.46
N ASP A 186 -10.50 -8.11 20.54
CA ASP A 186 -10.01 -9.06 21.55
C ASP A 186 -9.50 -10.39 20.96
N GLY A 187 -10.17 -10.90 19.92
CA GLY A 187 -9.76 -12.12 19.22
C GLY A 187 -8.40 -12.03 18.52
N TRP A 188 -7.92 -10.83 18.21
CA TRP A 188 -6.62 -10.59 17.58
C TRP A 188 -5.51 -10.31 18.62
N ARG A 189 -5.88 -9.93 19.84
CA ARG A 189 -4.93 -9.70 20.96
C ARG A 189 -4.47 -10.98 21.64
N ALA A 190 -5.22 -12.07 21.47
CA ALA A 190 -5.05 -13.31 22.23
C ALA A 190 -3.79 -14.14 21.90
N SER A 191 -2.86 -13.64 21.06
CA SER A 191 -1.54 -14.27 20.92
C SER A 191 -0.43 -13.38 21.47
N ASP A 192 0.13 -13.78 22.61
CA ASP A 192 1.34 -13.17 23.18
C ASP A 192 2.52 -13.19 22.18
N ALA A 193 2.52 -14.14 21.24
CA ALA A 193 3.47 -14.22 20.14
C ALA A 193 3.40 -13.02 19.18
N ALA A 194 2.20 -12.47 18.89
CA ALA A 194 2.08 -11.27 18.08
C ALA A 194 2.71 -10.07 18.79
N ARG A 195 2.44 -9.91 20.10
CA ARG A 195 3.05 -8.84 20.94
C ARG A 195 4.58 -8.95 20.98
N ALA A 196 5.15 -10.15 21.08
CA ALA A 196 6.61 -10.35 21.06
C ALA A 196 7.22 -9.98 19.70
N GLN A 197 6.59 -10.42 18.59
CA GLN A 197 7.09 -10.17 17.23
C GLN A 197 7.02 -8.68 16.83
N ALA A 198 6.01 -7.93 17.30
CA ALA A 198 5.96 -6.48 17.11
C ALA A 198 6.93 -5.71 18.02
N ARG A 199 7.39 -6.32 19.12
CA ARG A 199 8.41 -5.76 20.02
C ARG A 199 9.84 -6.03 19.56
N GLY A 200 10.03 -6.75 18.45
CA GLY A 200 11.35 -7.12 17.95
C GLY A 200 12.13 -8.01 18.91
N GLN A 201 11.43 -8.81 19.72
CA GLN A 201 11.99 -9.81 20.63
C GLN A 201 11.89 -11.20 20.01
#